data_AF-X1NAF1-F1
#
_entry.id   AF-X1NAF1-F1
#
_cell.length_a   1.000
_cell.length_b   1.000
_cell.length_c   1.000
_cell.angle_alpha   90.00
_cell.angle_beta   90.00
_cell.angle_gamma   90.00
#
_symmetry.space_group_name_H-M   'P 1'
#
loop_
_entity.id
_entity.type
_entity.pdbx_description
1 polymer ?
#
loop_
_entity_poly.entity_id
_entity_poly.type
_entity_poly.pdbx_seq_one_letter_code
_entity_poly.pdbx_strand_id
1 'polypeptide(L)'
;MVNSSFRLTQEKESEIRKTLEDIIDGQVEINFKVSPELICGIETRTEGKKISWNIENYLDGLEEQLKKAFTEISFQELASEKKEN
;
A
#
# COMPACT_ATOMS: atom_id res chain seq x y z
N MET A 1 -5.80 -16.81 -1.64
CA MET A 1 -5.19 -16.54 -0.33
C MET A 1 -5.07 -15.04 -0.12
N VAL A 2 -5.40 -14.53 1.08
CA VAL A 2 -5.35 -13.10 1.42
C VAL A 2 -4.37 -12.93 2.59
N ASN A 3 -3.32 -12.14 2.40
CA ASN A 3 -2.38 -11.77 3.45
C ASN A 3 -2.64 -10.32 3.86
N SER A 4 -2.66 -10.06 5.17
CA SER A 4 -2.84 -8.72 5.72
C SER A 4 -1.73 -8.45 6.74
N SER A 5 -1.21 -7.23 6.79
CA SER A 5 -0.22 -6.85 7.83
C SER A 5 -0.82 -6.78 9.24
N PHE A 6 -2.15 -6.75 9.34
CA PHE A 6 -2.92 -6.75 10.58
C PHE A 6 -4.03 -7.81 10.56
N ARG A 7 -4.52 -8.18 11.74
CA ARG A 7 -5.67 -9.09 11.86
C ARG A 7 -6.93 -8.41 11.32
N LEU A 8 -7.55 -9.02 10.32
CA LEU A 8 -8.85 -8.61 9.82
C LEU A 8 -9.95 -9.05 10.79
N THR A 9 -11.01 -8.26 10.91
CA THR A 9 -12.21 -8.68 11.65
C THR A 9 -13.02 -9.67 10.80
N GLN A 10 -13.81 -10.53 11.45
CA GLN A 10 -14.67 -11.49 10.73
C GLN A 10 -15.63 -10.80 9.75
N GLU A 11 -16.10 -9.60 10.09
CA GLU A 11 -16.96 -8.80 9.21
C GLU A 11 -16.23 -8.43 7.91
N LYS A 12 -14.97 -7.98 8.01
CA LYS A 12 -14.16 -7.61 6.84
C LYS A 12 -13.73 -8.83 6.02
N GLU A 13 -13.42 -9.96 6.66
CA GLU A 13 -13.16 -11.21 5.95
C GLU A 13 -14.39 -11.68 5.15
N SER A 14 -15.59 -11.54 5.74
CA SER A 14 -16.85 -11.87 5.08
C SER A 14 -17.15 -10.96 3.89
N GLU A 15 -16.95 -9.65 4.06
CA GLU A 15 -17.12 -8.65 2.99
C GLU A 15 -16.18 -8.93 1.81
N ILE A 16 -14.89 -9.15 2.07
CA ILE A 16 -13.89 -9.49 1.05
C ILE A 16 -14.27 -10.77 0.32
N ARG A 17 -14.71 -11.81 1.05
CA ARG A 17 -15.14 -13.08 0.45
C ARG A 17 -16.32 -12.86 -0.49
N LYS A 18 -17.38 -12.20 -0.01
CA LYS A 18 -18.58 -11.95 -0.80
C LYS A 18 -18.27 -11.16 -2.07
N THR A 19 -17.49 -10.09 -1.97
CA THR A 19 -17.09 -9.30 -3.14
C THR A 19 -16.31 -10.14 -4.14
N LEU A 20 -15.43 -11.03 -3.68
CA LEU A 20 -14.72 -11.93 -4.59
C LEU A 20 -15.68 -12.93 -5.23
N GLU A 21 -16.56 -13.58 -4.47
CA GLU A 21 -17.57 -14.50 -5.00
C GLU A 21 -18.44 -13.85 -6.09
N ASP A 22 -18.86 -12.60 -5.87
CA ASP A 22 -19.65 -11.81 -6.82
C ASP A 22 -18.87 -11.51 -8.13
N ILE A 23 -17.55 -11.32 -8.06
CA ILE A 23 -16.71 -10.99 -9.24
C ILE A 23 -16.46 -12.22 -10.13
N ILE A 24 -16.25 -13.38 -9.52
CA ILE A 24 -15.96 -14.64 -10.24
C ILE A 24 -17.21 -15.49 -10.48
N ASP A 25 -18.38 -15.04 -10.01
CA ASP A 25 -19.66 -15.75 -10.11
C ASP A 25 -19.55 -17.20 -9.62
N GLY A 26 -18.93 -17.38 -8.45
CA GLY A 26 -18.61 -18.70 -7.91
C GLY A 26 -18.03 -18.66 -6.50
N GLN A 27 -18.10 -19.80 -5.81
CA GLN A 27 -17.54 -19.93 -4.46
C GLN A 27 -16.02 -19.88 -4.48
N VAL A 28 -15.43 -19.12 -3.56
CA VAL A 28 -13.99 -19.01 -3.40
C VAL A 28 -13.56 -19.45 -2.01
N GLU A 29 -12.63 -20.41 -1.97
CA GLU A 29 -11.94 -20.76 -0.75
C GLU A 29 -10.80 -19.77 -0.49
N ILE A 30 -10.98 -18.92 0.52
CA ILE A 30 -10.02 -17.87 0.87
C ILE A 30 -9.40 -18.18 2.23
N ASN A 31 -8.09 -18.46 2.21
CA ASN A 31 -7.27 -18.52 3.41
C ASN A 31 -6.76 -17.11 3.76
N PHE A 32 -7.17 -16.58 4.92
CA PHE A 32 -6.70 -15.30 5.45
C PHE A 32 -5.51 -15.53 6.39
N LYS A 33 -4.41 -14.80 6.18
CA LYS A 33 -3.23 -14.83 7.05
C LYS A 33 -2.79 -13.43 7.46
N VAL A 34 -2.24 -13.34 8.67
CA VAL A 34 -1.56 -12.14 9.14
C VAL A 34 -0.06 -12.31 8.86
N SER A 35 0.49 -11.41 8.06
CA SER A 35 1.91 -11.35 7.71
C SER A 35 2.45 -9.98 8.13
N PRO A 36 2.96 -9.83 9.36
CA PRO A 36 3.46 -8.56 9.88
C PRO A 36 4.66 -8.01 9.08
N GLU A 37 5.35 -8.87 8.32
CA GLU A 37 6.40 -8.45 7.39
C GLU A 37 5.90 -7.62 6.19
N LEU A 38 4.58 -7.61 5.94
CA LEU A 38 3.98 -6.71 4.95
C LEU A 38 4.02 -5.28 5.49
N ILE A 39 4.66 -4.38 4.76
CA ILE A 39 4.59 -2.94 5.01
C ILE A 39 3.15 -2.50 4.68
N CYS A 40 2.27 -2.61 5.68
CA CYS A 40 0.91 -2.04 5.71
C CYS A 40 0.06 -2.27 4.44
N GLY A 41 -0.43 -3.50 4.22
CA GLY A 41 -1.27 -3.79 3.05
C GLY A 41 -2.06 -5.10 3.11
N ILE A 42 -3.01 -5.24 2.18
CA ILE A 42 -3.75 -6.49 1.91
C ILE A 42 -3.29 -7.02 0.54
N GLU A 43 -2.72 -8.22 0.50
CA GLU A 43 -2.32 -8.93 -0.71
C GLU A 43 -3.29 -10.08 -0.97
N THR A 44 -3.85 -10.19 -2.18
CA THR A 44 -4.61 -11.37 -2.62
C THR A 44 -3.86 -12.12 -3.72
N ARG A 45 -3.77 -13.44 -3.58
CA ARG A 45 -3.04 -14.34 -4.48
C ARG A 45 -3.93 -15.51 -4.91
N THR A 46 -4.03 -15.75 -6.22
CA THR A 46 -4.62 -16.94 -6.85
C THR A 46 -3.60 -17.55 -7.82
N GLU A 47 -3.79 -18.80 -8.29
CA GLU A 47 -2.84 -19.47 -9.19
C GLU A 47 -2.56 -18.62 -10.45
N GLY A 48 -1.39 -17.97 -10.46
CA GLY A 48 -0.90 -17.12 -11.56
C GLY A 48 -1.26 -15.63 -11.50
N LYS A 49 -2.05 -15.14 -10.53
CA LYS A 49 -2.42 -13.72 -10.42
C LYS A 49 -2.24 -13.17 -9.01
N LYS A 50 -1.62 -11.99 -8.90
CA LYS A 50 -1.37 -11.26 -7.65
C LYS A 50 -2.02 -9.89 -7.75
N ILE A 51 -2.91 -9.57 -6.82
CA ILE A 51 -3.45 -8.23 -6.62
C ILE A 51 -2.96 -7.75 -5.26
N SER A 52 -2.10 -6.73 -5.25
CA SER A 52 -1.59 -6.12 -4.04
C SER A 52 -2.15 -4.72 -3.89
N TRP A 53 -2.90 -4.49 -2.82
CA TRP A 53 -3.09 -3.16 -2.27
C TRP A 53 -2.07 -3.00 -1.14
N ASN A 54 -0.83 -2.69 -1.51
CA ASN A 54 0.18 -2.30 -0.52
C ASN A 54 0.25 -0.78 -0.42
N ILE A 55 0.55 -0.28 0.77
CA ILE A 55 0.79 1.15 0.98
C ILE A 55 2.16 1.57 0.43
N GLU A 56 3.04 0.65 -0.02
CA GLU A 56 4.35 1.00 -0.58
C GLU A 56 4.20 1.97 -1.74
N ASN A 57 3.25 1.76 -2.67
CA ASN A 57 3.01 2.74 -3.74
C ASN A 57 2.64 4.14 -3.22
N TYR A 58 1.89 4.22 -2.12
CA TYR A 58 1.54 5.49 -1.48
C TYR A 58 2.73 6.09 -0.72
N LEU A 59 3.54 5.25 -0.06
CA LEU A 59 4.75 5.65 0.66
C LEU A 59 5.87 6.08 -0.28
N ASP A 60 6.05 5.42 -1.42
CA ASP A 60 7.01 5.81 -2.47
C ASP A 60 6.65 7.19 -3.03
N GLY A 61 5.36 7.39 -3.33
CA GLY A 61 4.85 8.70 -3.78
C GLY A 61 4.99 9.80 -2.72
N LEU A 62 4.84 9.45 -1.44
CA LEU A 62 5.06 10.38 -0.32
C LEU A 62 6.56 10.67 -0.13
N GLU A 63 7.43 9.66 -0.22
CA GLU A 63 8.88 9.79 -0.11
C GLU A 63 9.43 10.69 -1.22
N GLU A 64 8.99 10.51 -2.47
CA GLU A 64 9.38 11.39 -3.57
C GLU A 64 8.96 12.84 -3.34
N GLN A 65 7.74 13.06 -2.83
CA GLN A 65 7.25 14.41 -2.53
C GLN A 65 8.06 15.07 -1.42
N LEU A 66 8.41 14.31 -0.37
CA LEU A 66 9.27 14.80 0.70
C LEU A 66 10.68 15.12 0.17
N LYS A 67 11.29 14.24 -0.62
CA LYS A 67 12.61 14.49 -1.25
C LYS A 67 12.60 15.76 -2.09
N LYS A 68 11.54 15.98 -2.90
CA LYS A 68 11.38 17.20 -3.69
C LYS A 68 11.28 18.44 -2.81
N ALA A 69 10.41 18.41 -1.80
CA ALA A 69 10.23 19.53 -0.87
C ALA A 69 11.53 19.89 -0.15
N PHE A 70 12.28 18.92 0.36
CA PHE A 70 13.57 19.18 1.03
C PHE A 70 14.64 19.68 0.06
N THR A 71 14.69 19.15 -1.16
CA THR A 71 15.63 19.62 -2.19
C THR A 71 15.34 21.08 -2.58
N GLU A 72 14.06 21.42 -2.76
CA GLU A 72 13.64 22.77 -3.15
C GLU A 72 13.94 23.80 -2.05
N ILE A 73 13.80 23.42 -0.78
CA ILE A 73 14.21 24.26 0.38
C ILE A 73 15.74 24.49 0.37
N SER A 74 16.55 23.45 0.11
CA SER A 74 18.02 23.57 0.06
C SER A 74 18.50 24.48 -1.08
N PHE A 75 17.80 24.53 -2.21
CA PHE A 75 18.13 25.44 -3.32
C PHE A 75 17.71 26.89 -3.07
N GLN A 76 16.69 27.14 -2.25
CA GLN A 76 16.26 28.50 -1.87
C GLN A 76 17.27 29.16 -0.92
N GLU A 77 17.80 28.44 0.07
CA GLU A 77 18.78 28.97 1.04
C GLU A 77 20.11 29.37 0.36
N LEU A 78 20.59 28.54 -0.57
CA LEU A 78 21.81 28.81 -1.36
C LEU A 78 21.65 30.00 -2.33
N ALA A 79 20.42 30.29 -2.77
CA ALA A 79 20.12 31.42 -3.64
C ALA A 79 19.94 32.74 -2.87
N SER A 80 19.56 32.69 -1.60
CA SER A 80 19.54 33.86 -0.71
C SER A 80 20.94 34.30 -0.27
N GLU A 81 21.84 33.37 0.08
CA GLU A 81 23.21 33.71 0.51
C GLU A 81 24.08 34.30 -0.62
N LYS A 82 23.85 33.92 -1.87
CA LYS A 82 24.57 34.49 -3.02
C LYS A 82 24.15 35.91 -3.42
N LYS A 83 23.05 36.44 -2.88
CA LYS A 83 22.58 37.80 -3.17
C LYS A 83 23.03 38.84 -2.14
N GLU A 84 23.63 38.41 -1.04
CA GLU A 84 24.03 39.28 0.07
C GLU A 84 25.55 39.56 0.13
N ASN A 85 26.31 39.14 -0.89
CA ASN A 85 27.76 39.31 -1.00
C ASN A 85 28.18 40.01 -2.31
#